data_AF-A0A937P747-F1
#
_entry.id   AF-A0A937P747-F1
#
_cell.length_a   1.000
_cell.length_b   1.000
_cell.length_c   1.000
_cell.angle_alpha   90.00
_cell.angle_beta   90.00
_cell.angle_gamma   90.00
#
_symmetry.space_group_name_H-M   'P 1'
#
loop_
_entity.id
_entity.type
_entity.pdbx_description
1 polymer ?
#
loop_
_entity_poly.entity_id
_entity_poly.type
_entity_poly.pdbx_seq_one_letter_code
_entity_poly.pdbx_strand_id
1 'polypeptide(L)'
;MVTDDLYGSYTEGMDFSPLLLAATLTVATPMQSDNNYLLSVKVWDKEGTGTFTAKLPFEVVANDQIIIENNQTAYTEVYLFSGNTNQVITDQKVAFDEEVYLIFEGLTGFLEQEGNAYIGMSMVATDNAGHTVLANEDLLESYEETGISVNEIKDQIFANISFTKGVVTNPVHCEVVIYDKKGETSITAKTDLSVY
;
A
#
# COMPACT_ATOMS: atom_id res chain seq x y z
N MET A 1 5.95 -4.52 -15.65
CA MET A 1 6.70 -5.53 -16.43
C MET A 1 5.87 -5.89 -17.65
N VAL A 2 6.32 -5.59 -18.86
CA VAL A 2 5.72 -6.15 -20.07
C VAL A 2 6.32 -7.56 -20.18
N THR A 3 5.50 -8.59 -20.00
CA THR A 3 5.94 -9.95 -20.34
C THR A 3 5.51 -10.19 -21.78
N ASP A 4 6.49 -10.37 -22.67
CA ASP A 4 6.24 -10.49 -24.10
C ASP A 4 5.54 -11.79 -24.48
N ASP A 5 5.64 -12.84 -23.67
CA ASP A 5 4.99 -14.15 -23.90
C ASP A 5 4.83 -14.97 -22.60
N LEU A 6 3.59 -15.05 -22.09
CA LEU A 6 3.26 -15.81 -20.87
C LEU A 6 3.34 -17.34 -21.06
N TYR A 7 3.40 -17.81 -22.31
CA TYR A 7 3.49 -19.23 -22.67
C TYR A 7 4.80 -19.55 -23.38
N GLY A 8 5.85 -18.74 -23.14
CA GLY A 8 7.18 -18.90 -23.76
C GLY A 8 7.82 -20.27 -23.51
N SER A 9 7.47 -20.93 -22.42
CA SER A 9 7.97 -22.28 -22.08
C SER A 9 7.36 -23.41 -22.91
N TYR A 10 6.26 -23.19 -23.64
CA TYR A 10 5.62 -24.20 -24.48
C TYR A 10 6.14 -24.10 -25.92
N THR A 11 7.18 -24.89 -26.23
CA THR A 11 7.84 -24.89 -27.54
C THR A 11 7.30 -25.94 -28.52
N GLU A 12 6.65 -26.99 -28.02
CA GLU A 12 6.12 -28.10 -28.84
C GLU A 12 4.60 -28.01 -29.07
N GLY A 13 4.00 -26.86 -28.73
CA GLY A 13 2.56 -26.67 -28.73
C GLY A 13 1.88 -27.08 -27.41
N MET A 14 0.56 -26.91 -27.35
CA MET A 14 -0.27 -27.22 -26.19
C MET A 14 -1.42 -28.12 -26.61
N ASP A 15 -1.62 -29.25 -25.92
CA ASP A 15 -2.71 -30.21 -26.17
C ASP A 15 -3.64 -30.28 -24.94
N PHE A 16 -4.33 -29.18 -24.66
CA PHE A 16 -5.30 -29.09 -23.55
C PHE A 16 -6.72 -29.31 -24.06
N SER A 17 -7.49 -30.17 -23.39
CA SER A 17 -8.91 -30.39 -23.67
C SER A 17 -9.73 -30.39 -22.38
N PRO A 18 -10.63 -29.41 -22.16
CA PRO A 18 -10.83 -28.21 -22.98
C PRO A 18 -9.63 -27.27 -22.91
N LEU A 19 -9.41 -26.46 -23.95
CA LEU A 19 -8.38 -25.43 -23.94
C LEU A 19 -8.79 -24.30 -22.98
N LEU A 20 -8.19 -24.28 -21.78
CA LEU A 20 -8.36 -23.23 -20.78
C LEU A 20 -7.05 -22.47 -20.61
N LEU A 21 -7.02 -21.23 -21.08
CA LEU A 21 -5.88 -20.32 -20.92
C LEU A 21 -6.15 -19.37 -19.76
N ALA A 22 -5.24 -19.33 -18.79
CA ALA A 22 -5.31 -18.44 -17.64
C ALA A 22 -4.06 -17.56 -17.60
N ALA A 23 -4.25 -16.29 -17.26
CA ALA A 23 -3.15 -15.35 -17.04
C ALA A 23 -3.35 -14.71 -15.67
N THR A 24 -2.33 -14.80 -14.82
CA THR A 24 -2.24 -14.04 -13.58
C THR A 24 -1.38 -12.82 -13.86
N LEU A 25 -1.90 -11.63 -13.56
CA LEU A 25 -1.17 -10.38 -13.69
C LEU A 25 -0.89 -9.83 -12.30
N THR A 26 0.39 -9.58 -12.03
CA THR A 26 0.81 -8.67 -10.97
C THR A 26 1.28 -7.39 -11.64
N VAL A 27 0.53 -6.33 -11.41
CA VAL A 27 0.88 -4.97 -11.81
C VAL A 27 1.94 -4.42 -10.84
N ALA A 28 2.99 -3.84 -11.37
CA ALA A 28 4.04 -3.18 -10.59
C ALA A 28 4.12 -1.71 -11.02
N THR A 29 4.59 -0.85 -10.10
CA THR A 29 4.66 0.64 -10.14
C THR A 29 3.30 1.34 -10.16
N PRO A 30 3.06 2.31 -9.26
CA PRO A 30 1.83 2.33 -8.49
C PRO A 30 0.60 2.57 -9.37
N MET A 31 -0.34 1.65 -9.23
CA MET A 31 -1.70 1.92 -9.65
C MET A 31 -2.31 2.81 -8.59
N GLN A 32 -2.77 3.99 -9.00
CA GLN A 32 -3.31 5.01 -8.12
C GLN A 32 -4.83 4.86 -8.10
N SER A 33 -5.41 5.05 -6.93
CA SER A 33 -6.86 5.18 -6.79
C SER A 33 -7.40 6.32 -7.64
N ASP A 34 -8.70 6.27 -7.88
CA ASP A 34 -9.46 7.24 -8.69
C ASP A 34 -8.99 7.31 -10.16
N ASN A 35 -8.25 6.31 -10.62
CA ASN A 35 -7.83 6.16 -12.00
C ASN A 35 -8.47 4.95 -12.68
N ASN A 36 -8.64 5.09 -13.99
CA ASN A 36 -9.16 4.06 -14.87
C ASN A 36 -8.03 3.37 -15.61
N TYR A 37 -8.06 2.05 -15.62
CA TYR A 37 -7.06 1.21 -16.27
C TYR A 37 -7.71 0.25 -17.26
N LEU A 38 -6.92 -0.14 -18.26
CA LEU A 38 -7.34 -1.09 -19.28
C LEU A 38 -6.34 -2.24 -19.33
N LEU A 39 -6.73 -3.39 -18.81
CA LEU A 39 -5.99 -4.63 -19.04
C LEU A 39 -6.26 -5.11 -20.47
N SER A 40 -5.21 -5.20 -21.28
CA SER A 40 -5.28 -5.75 -22.63
C SER A 40 -4.50 -7.07 -22.70
N VAL A 41 -5.21 -8.18 -22.91
CA VAL A 41 -4.63 -9.51 -23.09
C VAL A 41 -4.70 -9.88 -24.57
N LYS A 42 -3.55 -10.18 -25.16
CA LYS A 42 -3.45 -10.70 -26.52
C LYS A 42 -3.01 -12.16 -26.45
N VAL A 43 -3.74 -13.03 -27.14
CA VAL A 43 -3.34 -14.42 -27.40
C VAL A 43 -3.07 -14.52 -28.89
N TRP A 44 -1.94 -15.11 -29.28
CA TRP A 44 -1.60 -15.33 -30.68
C TRP A 44 -1.05 -16.74 -30.86
N ASP A 45 -1.40 -17.32 -31.99
CA ASP A 45 -0.77 -18.52 -32.51
C ASP A 45 0.66 -18.19 -32.95
N LYS A 46 1.63 -18.97 -32.48
CA LYS A 46 3.05 -18.75 -32.80
C LYS A 46 3.43 -19.28 -34.18
N GLU A 47 2.70 -20.28 -34.68
CA GLU A 47 2.98 -20.98 -35.94
C GLU A 47 1.89 -20.71 -37.00
N GLY A 48 0.82 -20.03 -36.63
CA GLY A 48 -0.29 -19.66 -37.50
C GLY A 48 -0.62 -18.17 -37.48
N THR A 49 -1.79 -17.81 -38.01
CA THR A 49 -2.28 -16.42 -38.06
C THR A 49 -3.39 -16.13 -37.04
N GLY A 50 -3.77 -17.13 -36.25
CA GLY A 50 -4.82 -17.03 -35.24
C GLY A 50 -4.46 -16.01 -34.17
N THR A 51 -5.35 -15.07 -33.89
CA THR A 51 -5.19 -14.12 -32.78
C THR A 51 -6.52 -13.91 -32.08
N PHE A 52 -6.43 -13.62 -30.78
CA PHE A 52 -7.55 -13.24 -29.94
C PHE A 52 -7.11 -12.10 -29.03
N THR A 53 -8.00 -11.15 -28.76
CA THR A 53 -7.72 -10.03 -27.86
C THR A 53 -8.90 -9.83 -26.93
N ALA A 54 -8.62 -9.79 -25.63
CA ALA A 54 -9.56 -9.41 -24.59
C ALA A 54 -9.11 -8.10 -23.96
N LYS A 55 -10.08 -7.25 -23.64
CA LYS A 55 -9.87 -5.98 -22.96
C LYS A 55 -10.78 -5.94 -21.74
N LEU A 56 -10.22 -5.63 -20.58
CA LEU A 56 -10.94 -5.51 -19.32
C LEU A 56 -10.65 -4.13 -18.73
N PRO A 57 -11.59 -3.16 -18.84
CA PRO A 57 -11.49 -1.94 -18.07
C PRO A 57 -11.70 -2.24 -16.60
N PHE A 58 -10.94 -1.59 -15.73
CA PHE A 58 -11.13 -1.64 -14.29
C PHE A 58 -10.71 -0.32 -13.65
N GLU A 59 -11.29 -0.04 -12.50
CA GLU A 59 -10.98 1.12 -11.68
C GLU A 59 -10.20 0.64 -10.45
N VAL A 60 -9.25 1.46 -10.01
CA VAL A 60 -8.65 1.32 -8.68
C VAL A 60 -9.33 2.34 -7.79
N VAL A 61 -9.84 1.88 -6.65
CA VAL A 61 -10.57 2.71 -5.69
C VAL A 61 -9.77 2.81 -4.41
N ALA A 62 -9.84 3.97 -3.76
CA ALA A 62 -9.22 4.18 -2.47
C ALA A 62 -9.81 3.22 -1.44
N ASN A 63 -8.99 2.82 -0.46
CA ASN A 63 -9.44 1.96 0.61
C ASN A 63 -10.36 2.75 1.56
N ASP A 64 -11.67 2.52 1.47
CA ASP A 64 -12.67 3.24 2.26
C ASP A 64 -12.66 2.90 3.76
N GLN A 65 -11.86 1.89 4.16
CA GLN A 65 -11.62 1.52 5.56
C GLN A 65 -10.40 2.26 6.16
N ILE A 66 -9.77 3.15 5.39
CA ILE A 66 -8.74 4.07 5.89
C ILE A 66 -9.32 5.48 5.85
N ILE A 67 -9.57 6.03 7.03
CA ILE A 67 -10.10 7.38 7.18
C ILE A 67 -8.93 8.35 7.26
N ILE A 68 -8.88 9.31 6.33
CA ILE A 68 -7.84 10.34 6.28
C ILE A 68 -8.39 11.66 6.80
N GLU A 69 -7.69 12.25 7.77
CA GLU A 69 -7.88 13.63 8.21
C GLU A 69 -6.63 14.41 7.82
N ASN A 70 -6.81 15.52 7.11
CA ASN A 70 -5.72 16.27 6.51
C ASN A 70 -5.75 17.72 6.99
N ASN A 71 -4.59 18.24 7.38
CA ASN A 71 -4.36 19.65 7.63
C ASN A 71 -3.20 20.17 6.78
N GLN A 72 -3.50 20.90 5.71
CA GLN A 72 -2.52 21.55 4.83
C GLN A 72 -1.50 20.59 4.18
N THR A 73 -1.82 19.29 4.09
CA THR A 73 -1.04 18.32 3.32
C THR A 73 -1.72 18.04 1.97
N ALA A 74 -0.98 17.49 1.03
CA ALA A 74 -1.56 16.72 -0.07
C ALA A 74 -0.88 15.36 -0.13
N TYR A 75 -1.58 14.36 -0.66
CA TYR A 75 -1.12 12.98 -0.79
C TYR A 75 -1.65 12.38 -2.09
N THR A 76 -0.99 11.33 -2.58
CA THR A 76 -1.41 10.57 -3.76
C THR A 76 -2.20 9.33 -3.36
N GLU A 77 -1.71 8.55 -2.40
CA GLU A 77 -2.33 7.29 -2.00
C GLU A 77 -2.01 6.95 -0.54
N VAL A 78 -2.94 6.29 0.15
CA VAL A 78 -2.70 5.70 1.48
C VAL A 78 -3.29 4.29 1.51
N TYR A 79 -2.47 3.30 1.86
CA TYR A 79 -2.88 1.90 1.84
C TYR A 79 -2.12 1.03 2.85
N LEU A 80 -2.72 -0.11 3.19
CA LEU A 80 -2.08 -1.15 4.00
C LEU A 80 -1.39 -2.16 3.08
N PHE A 81 -0.18 -2.57 3.43
CA PHE A 81 0.60 -3.54 2.68
C PHE A 81 1.21 -4.59 3.60
N SER A 82 1.09 -5.85 3.22
CA SER A 82 1.68 -6.99 3.92
C SER A 82 3.08 -7.26 3.36
N GLY A 83 4.11 -7.09 4.19
CA GLY A 83 5.49 -7.51 3.87
C GLY A 83 5.60 -9.02 3.67
N ASN A 84 4.81 -9.81 4.40
CA ASN A 84 4.85 -11.26 4.35
C ASN A 84 4.28 -11.82 3.04
N THR A 85 3.18 -11.25 2.56
CA THR A 85 2.51 -11.73 1.33
C THR A 85 2.89 -10.91 0.10
N ASN A 86 3.54 -9.76 0.29
CA ASN A 86 3.85 -8.77 -0.75
C ASN A 86 2.58 -8.33 -1.50
N GLN A 87 1.51 -8.05 -0.75
CA GLN A 87 0.19 -7.68 -1.26
C GLN A 87 -0.43 -6.53 -0.44
N VAL A 88 -1.27 -5.73 -1.11
CA VAL A 88 -2.13 -4.75 -0.44
C VAL A 88 -3.18 -5.47 0.39
N ILE A 89 -3.38 -5.04 1.63
CA ILE A 89 -4.41 -5.56 2.54
C ILE A 89 -5.70 -4.76 2.32
N THR A 90 -6.72 -5.43 1.81
CA THR A 90 -8.02 -4.80 1.46
C THR A 90 -9.20 -5.29 2.30
N ASP A 91 -9.00 -6.31 3.14
CA ASP A 91 -10.05 -6.88 3.98
C ASP A 91 -9.81 -6.68 5.49
N GLN A 92 -8.81 -5.84 5.82
CA GLN A 92 -8.44 -5.43 7.18
C GLN A 92 -8.02 -6.59 8.08
N LYS A 93 -7.69 -7.74 7.51
CA LYS A 93 -7.19 -8.89 8.28
C LYS A 93 -5.68 -8.93 8.25
N VAL A 94 -5.11 -9.10 9.42
CA VAL A 94 -3.67 -9.21 9.62
C VAL A 94 -3.39 -10.37 10.57
N ALA A 95 -2.41 -11.21 10.25
CA ALA A 95 -2.02 -12.29 11.14
C ALA A 95 -1.16 -11.74 12.29
N PHE A 96 -1.13 -12.44 13.42
CA PHE A 96 -0.08 -12.21 14.41
C PHE A 96 1.32 -12.37 13.80
N ASP A 97 2.25 -11.54 14.25
CA ASP A 97 3.65 -11.48 13.79
C ASP A 97 3.80 -11.16 12.28
N GLU A 98 2.72 -10.73 11.62
CA GLU A 98 2.77 -10.18 10.27
C GLU A 98 3.40 -8.79 10.29
N GLU A 99 4.24 -8.51 9.29
CA GLU A 99 4.82 -7.21 9.04
C GLU A 99 3.88 -6.43 8.12
N VAL A 100 3.17 -5.46 8.71
CA VAL A 100 2.18 -4.65 8.02
C VAL A 100 2.71 -3.22 7.91
N TYR A 101 2.55 -2.61 6.75
CA TYR A 101 2.97 -1.25 6.47
C TYR A 101 1.73 -0.41 6.16
N LEU A 102 1.50 0.65 6.92
CA LEU A 102 0.60 1.72 6.50
C LEU A 102 1.42 2.74 5.70
N ILE A 103 1.24 2.72 4.39
CA ILE A 103 2.06 3.44 3.42
C ILE A 103 1.34 4.72 3.00
N PHE A 104 2.10 5.81 2.94
CA PHE A 104 1.68 7.10 2.40
C PHE A 104 2.58 7.45 1.21
N GLU A 105 1.98 7.77 0.08
CA GLU A 105 2.70 8.16 -1.14
C GLU A 105 2.34 9.60 -1.54
N GLY A 106 3.29 10.32 -2.12
CA GLY A 106 3.07 11.65 -2.67
C GLY A 106 2.85 12.74 -1.63
N LEU A 107 3.31 12.55 -0.39
CA LEU A 107 3.10 13.54 0.65
C LEU A 107 3.80 14.87 0.33
N THR A 108 3.07 15.96 0.43
CA THR A 108 3.58 17.33 0.25
C THR A 108 2.88 18.30 1.20
N GLY A 109 3.43 19.53 1.35
CA GLY A 109 2.88 20.58 2.21
C GLY A 109 3.66 20.82 3.50
N PHE A 110 4.69 20.01 3.79
CA PHE A 110 5.60 20.23 4.91
C PHE A 110 6.55 21.40 4.67
N LEU A 111 6.97 22.06 5.75
CA LEU A 111 7.91 23.17 5.71
C LEU A 111 9.31 22.65 5.33
N GLU A 112 9.73 23.02 4.12
CA GLU A 112 11.05 22.69 3.60
C GLU A 112 12.11 23.67 4.12
N GLN A 113 13.24 23.13 4.57
CA GLN A 113 14.45 23.86 4.91
C GLN A 113 15.63 23.12 4.27
N GLU A 114 16.31 23.78 3.34
CA GLU A 114 17.50 23.24 2.65
C GLU A 114 17.26 21.88 1.96
N GLY A 115 16.06 21.62 1.42
CA GLY A 115 15.71 20.37 0.74
C GLY A 115 15.20 19.25 1.65
N ASN A 116 15.11 19.50 2.96
CA ASN A 116 14.60 18.56 3.95
C ASN A 116 13.34 19.12 4.63
N ALA A 117 12.49 18.24 5.14
CA ALA A 117 11.44 18.57 6.09
C ALA A 117 11.69 17.85 7.43
N TYR A 118 11.29 18.50 8.51
CA TYR A 118 11.45 17.99 9.87
C TYR A 118 10.10 17.49 10.35
N ILE A 119 9.77 16.25 10.00
CA ILE A 119 8.49 15.63 10.37
C ILE A 119 8.66 14.69 11.55
N GLY A 120 7.57 14.49 12.30
CA GLY A 120 7.42 13.40 13.25
C GLY A 120 6.33 12.44 12.76
N MET A 121 6.36 11.20 13.27
CA MET A 121 5.31 10.23 13.01
C MET A 121 4.92 9.53 14.31
N SER A 122 3.73 9.81 14.81
CA SER A 122 3.19 9.09 15.98
C SER A 122 2.27 7.96 15.54
N MET A 123 2.17 6.93 16.39
CA MET A 123 1.25 5.82 16.18
C MET A 123 0.67 5.36 17.51
N VAL A 124 -0.65 5.15 17.53
CA VAL A 124 -1.34 4.50 18.65
C VAL A 124 -2.25 3.40 18.08
N ALA A 125 -2.23 2.24 18.72
CA ALA A 125 -3.18 1.17 18.47
C ALA A 125 -3.86 0.76 19.78
N THR A 126 -5.18 0.76 19.78
CA THR A 126 -6.01 0.41 20.95
C THR A 126 -6.95 -0.72 20.58
N ASP A 127 -6.97 -1.79 21.38
CA ASP A 127 -7.90 -2.90 21.16
C ASP A 127 -9.34 -2.53 21.55
N ASN A 128 -10.30 -3.37 21.17
CA ASN A 128 -11.72 -3.12 21.45
C ASN A 128 -12.10 -3.25 22.94
N ALA A 129 -11.17 -3.68 23.80
CA ALA A 129 -11.34 -3.64 25.26
C ALA A 129 -10.82 -2.32 25.86
N GLY A 130 -10.25 -1.43 25.04
CA GLY A 130 -9.69 -0.14 25.45
C GLY A 130 -8.23 -0.21 25.92
N HIS A 131 -7.54 -1.32 25.68
CA HIS A 131 -6.12 -1.45 26.00
C HIS A 131 -5.26 -0.94 24.86
N THR A 132 -4.30 -0.06 25.16
CA THR A 132 -3.27 0.32 24.21
C THR A 132 -2.33 -0.87 23.98
N VAL A 133 -2.33 -1.39 22.75
CA VAL A 133 -1.47 -2.52 22.32
C VAL A 133 -0.19 -2.04 21.65
N LEU A 134 -0.18 -0.82 21.12
CA LEU A 134 1.00 -0.15 20.57
C LEU A 134 0.87 1.36 20.82
N ALA A 135 1.96 1.99 21.24
CA ALA A 135 2.05 3.44 21.32
C ALA A 135 3.50 3.86 21.06
N ASN A 136 3.69 4.74 20.08
CA ASN A 136 4.95 5.39 19.81
C ASN A 136 4.67 6.89 19.56
N GLU A 137 5.37 7.75 20.30
CA GLU A 137 5.18 9.20 20.19
C GLU A 137 5.86 9.77 18.94
N ASP A 138 6.98 9.21 18.51
CA ASP A 138 7.69 9.63 17.31
C ASP A 138 8.60 8.52 16.73
N LEU A 139 8.10 7.83 15.71
CA LEU A 139 8.81 6.81 14.94
C LEU A 139 9.99 7.37 14.13
N LEU A 140 10.07 8.71 13.98
CA LEU A 140 11.10 9.40 13.18
C LEU A 140 12.02 10.26 14.06
N GLU A 141 12.09 10.00 15.37
CA GLU A 141 12.94 10.73 16.31
C GLU A 141 14.42 10.79 15.85
N SER A 142 14.92 9.73 15.21
CA SER A 142 16.29 9.69 14.68
C SER A 142 16.60 10.74 13.59
N TYR A 143 15.58 11.35 12.99
CA TYR A 143 15.69 12.38 11.96
C TYR A 143 15.45 13.79 12.50
N GLU A 144 15.33 13.98 13.82
CA GLU A 144 15.03 15.29 14.40
C GLU A 144 16.05 16.37 14.04
N GLU A 145 17.33 16.02 13.96
CA GLU A 145 18.41 16.96 13.65
C GLU A 145 18.72 17.07 12.15
N THR A 146 18.55 15.99 11.39
CA THR A 146 18.90 15.96 9.96
C THR A 146 17.74 16.32 9.05
N GLY A 147 16.50 16.15 9.52
CA GLY A 147 15.32 16.08 8.69
C GLY A 147 15.32 14.85 7.78
N ILE A 148 14.29 14.77 6.94
CA ILE A 148 14.13 13.78 5.86
C ILE A 148 14.03 14.55 4.55
N SER A 149 14.61 14.02 3.46
CA SER A 149 14.49 14.70 2.17
C SER A 149 13.03 14.83 1.76
N VAL A 150 12.63 16.00 1.26
CA VAL A 150 11.27 16.19 0.74
C VAL A 150 10.94 15.27 -0.43
N ASN A 151 11.98 14.83 -1.17
CA ASN A 151 11.81 13.83 -2.23
C ASN A 151 11.52 12.44 -1.66
N GLU A 152 12.17 12.04 -0.56
CA GLU A 152 11.90 10.76 0.10
C GLU A 152 10.48 10.74 0.68
N ILE A 153 10.06 11.83 1.34
CA ILE A 153 8.69 11.99 1.86
C ILE A 153 7.65 11.91 0.73
N LYS A 154 7.95 12.54 -0.41
CA LYS A 154 7.08 12.52 -1.59
C LYS A 154 7.05 11.16 -2.25
N ASP A 155 8.18 10.44 -2.28
CA ASP A 155 8.24 9.11 -2.86
C ASP A 155 7.41 8.14 -2.02
N GLN A 156 7.78 7.96 -0.74
CA GLN A 156 7.05 7.09 0.17
C GLN A 156 7.50 7.27 1.63
N ILE A 157 6.54 7.26 2.55
CA ILE A 157 6.81 7.06 3.97
C ILE A 157 5.80 6.07 4.56
N PHE A 158 6.18 5.31 5.58
CA PHE A 158 5.31 4.29 6.16
C PHE A 158 5.46 4.14 7.66
N ALA A 159 4.38 3.74 8.31
CA ALA A 159 4.40 3.18 9.66
C ALA A 159 4.46 1.65 9.57
N ASN A 160 5.37 1.02 10.31
CA ASN A 160 5.41 -0.43 10.46
C ASN A 160 4.54 -0.85 11.65
N ILE A 161 3.70 -1.86 11.42
CA ILE A 161 2.71 -2.38 12.35
C ILE A 161 2.93 -3.88 12.45
N SER A 162 3.08 -4.40 13.66
CA SER A 162 3.07 -5.83 13.92
C SER A 162 2.46 -6.11 15.28
N PHE A 163 1.61 -7.12 15.36
CA PHE A 163 0.98 -7.55 16.60
C PHE A 163 1.61 -8.85 17.05
N THR A 164 2.31 -8.83 18.17
CA THR A 164 2.83 -10.07 18.76
C THR A 164 1.68 -10.94 19.25
N LYS A 165 1.85 -12.26 19.14
CA LYS A 165 0.84 -13.22 19.61
C LYS A 165 0.50 -13.00 21.08
N GLY A 166 -0.76 -12.63 21.34
CA GLY A 166 -1.23 -12.28 22.67
C GLY A 166 -2.75 -12.21 22.75
N VAL A 167 -3.27 -11.71 23.87
CA VAL A 167 -4.70 -11.44 24.02
C VAL A 167 -4.97 -10.05 23.48
N VAL A 168 -5.35 -9.97 22.21
CA VAL A 168 -5.83 -8.76 21.55
C VAL A 168 -7.33 -8.91 21.31
N THR A 169 -8.10 -7.89 21.66
CA THR A 169 -9.55 -7.89 21.42
C THR A 169 -9.86 -7.15 20.13
N ASN A 170 -10.35 -7.85 19.10
CA ASN A 170 -10.67 -7.22 17.82
C ASN A 170 -11.93 -6.34 17.86
N PRO A 171 -12.02 -5.33 16.97
CA PRO A 171 -10.93 -4.84 16.12
C PRO A 171 -9.88 -4.06 16.93
N VAL A 172 -8.67 -3.93 16.39
CA VAL A 172 -7.67 -2.99 16.87
C VAL A 172 -7.82 -1.68 16.10
N HIS A 173 -8.10 -0.61 16.81
CA HIS A 173 -8.19 0.75 16.27
C HIS A 173 -6.77 1.33 16.16
N CYS A 174 -6.29 1.55 14.94
CA CYS A 174 -4.99 2.14 14.66
C CYS A 174 -5.15 3.60 14.21
N GLU A 175 -4.33 4.48 14.77
CA GLU A 175 -4.17 5.87 14.37
C GLU A 175 -2.69 6.17 14.15
N VAL A 176 -2.36 6.69 12.98
CA VAL A 176 -1.02 7.18 12.63
C VAL A 176 -1.13 8.65 12.27
N VAL A 177 -0.27 9.48 12.86
CA VAL A 177 -0.20 10.92 12.57
C VAL A 177 1.18 11.25 12.06
N ILE A 178 1.27 11.85 10.88
CA ILE A 178 2.50 12.47 10.37
C ILE A 178 2.33 13.97 10.50
N TYR A 179 3.24 14.63 11.19
CA TYR A 179 3.14 16.05 11.50
C TYR A 179 4.46 16.78 11.26
N ASP A 180 4.36 18.05 10.89
CA ASP A 180 5.50 18.94 10.76
C ASP A 180 5.96 19.42 12.14
N LYS A 181 7.22 19.18 12.50
CA LYS A 181 7.81 19.65 13.77
C LYS A 181 8.11 21.16 13.75
N LYS A 182 8.16 21.78 12.57
CA LYS A 182 8.50 23.20 12.38
C LYS A 182 7.37 24.01 11.73
N GLY A 183 6.24 23.37 11.43
CA GLY A 183 5.05 23.96 10.82
C GLY A 183 3.77 23.53 11.53
N GLU A 184 2.62 23.77 10.88
CA GLU A 184 1.29 23.35 11.37
C GLU A 184 0.70 22.19 10.57
N THR A 185 1.42 21.75 9.52
CA THR A 185 0.97 20.74 8.56
C THR A 185 0.91 19.35 9.20
N SER A 186 -0.16 18.60 8.94
CA SER A 186 -0.29 17.20 9.35
C SER A 186 -1.22 16.37 8.47
N ILE A 187 -1.09 15.06 8.58
CA ILE A 187 -2.02 14.07 8.05
C ILE A 187 -2.19 12.96 9.08
N THR A 188 -3.43 12.56 9.31
CA THR A 188 -3.81 11.45 10.18
C THR A 188 -4.50 10.38 9.37
N ALA A 189 -4.08 9.13 9.54
CA ALA A 189 -4.77 7.96 8.99
C ALA A 189 -5.29 7.08 10.12
N LYS A 190 -6.57 6.70 10.04
CA LYS A 190 -7.24 5.83 11.01
C LYS A 190 -7.78 4.60 10.30
N THR A 191 -7.56 3.43 10.88
CA THR A 191 -8.07 2.17 10.33
C THR A 191 -8.28 1.13 11.42
N ASP A 192 -9.22 0.22 11.22
CA ASP A 192 -9.52 -0.89 12.11
C ASP A 192 -8.93 -2.17 11.54
N LEU A 193 -8.19 -2.93 12.36
CA LEU A 193 -7.58 -4.20 11.96
C LEU A 193 -8.17 -5.37 12.74
N SER A 194 -8.48 -6.46 12.04
CA SER A 194 -8.86 -7.75 12.61
C SER A 194 -7.65 -8.68 12.66
N VAL A 195 -7.07 -8.84 13.85
CA VAL A 195 -5.86 -9.63 14.09
C VAL A 195 -6.21 -11.11 14.36
N TYR A 196 -5.56 -12.08 13.69
CA TYR A 196 -5.88 -13.52 13.82
C TYR A 196 -4.67 -14.46 13.97
#